data_AF-A0A1A2Z0Q6-F1
#
_entry.id   AF-A0A1A2Z0Q6-F1
#
_cell.length_a   1.000
_cell.length_b   1.000
_cell.length_c   1.000
_cell.angle_alpha   90.00
_cell.angle_beta   90.00
_cell.angle_gamma   90.00
#
_symmetry.space_group_name_H-M   'P 1'
#
loop_
_entity.id
_entity.type
_entity.pdbx_description
1 polymer ?
#
loop_
_entity_poly.entity_id
_entity_poly.type
_entity_poly.pdbx_seq_one_letter_code
_entity_poly.pdbx_strand_id
1 'polypeptide(L)'
;MAEAFRVDPHALAEAVQRMAAFQRYAEAMIAEIDSRVTRLHTPWTGAAAAAHAEAHQHWVRGEAMMRDALARLEKVATTAHGNYTGAMSTNLGMWS
;
A
#
# COMPACT_ATOMS: atom_id res chain seq x y z
N MET A 1 -11.50 -25.72 20.73
CA MET A 1 -10.43 -24.79 21.13
C MET A 1 -10.20 -23.85 19.96
N ALA A 2 -10.23 -22.53 20.18
CA ALA A 2 -9.88 -21.59 19.12
C ALA A 2 -8.37 -21.65 18.90
N GLU A 3 -7.94 -21.88 17.67
CA GLU A 3 -6.54 -21.79 17.26
C GLU A 3 -6.01 -20.41 17.71
N ALA A 4 -4.90 -20.37 18.45
CA ALA A 4 -4.32 -19.09 18.86
C ALA A 4 -3.88 -18.33 17.60
N PHE A 5 -4.49 -17.16 17.36
CA PHE A 5 -4.13 -16.30 16.25
C PHE A 5 -2.64 -15.93 16.35
N ARG A 6 -1.82 -16.48 15.45
CA ARG A 6 -0.37 -16.27 15.41
C ARG A 6 -0.03 -15.54 14.11
N VAL A 7 0.41 -14.29 14.25
CA VAL A 7 0.94 -13.51 13.13
C VAL A 7 2.42 -13.79 13.04
N ASP A 8 2.88 -14.29 11.89
CA ASP A 8 4.30 -14.33 11.56
C ASP A 8 4.77 -12.91 11.17
N PRO A 9 5.64 -12.27 11.98
CA PRO A 9 6.11 -10.91 11.70
C PRO A 9 6.89 -10.80 10.39
N HIS A 10 7.57 -11.88 9.96
CA HIS A 10 8.32 -11.89 8.70
C HIS A 10 7.37 -11.93 7.51
N ALA A 11 6.39 -12.83 7.53
CA ALA A 11 5.36 -12.91 6.48
C ALA A 11 4.56 -11.60 6.36
N LEU A 12 4.25 -10.96 7.49
CA LEU A 12 3.59 -9.64 7.50
C LEU A 12 4.48 -8.56 6.86
N ALA A 13 5.76 -8.51 7.19
CA ALA A 13 6.69 -7.54 6.60
C ALA A 13 6.83 -7.73 5.08
N GLU A 14 6.94 -8.97 4.61
CA GLU A 14 6.99 -9.25 3.17
C GLU A 14 5.70 -8.85 2.43
N ALA A 15 4.54 -9.10 3.04
CA ALA A 15 3.25 -8.72 2.46
C ALA A 15 3.14 -7.20 2.31
N VAL A 16 3.57 -6.46 3.34
CA VAL A 16 3.63 -4.99 3.32
C VAL A 16 4.58 -4.49 2.21
N GLN A 17 5.76 -5.07 2.08
CA GLN A 17 6.71 -4.71 1.02
C GLN A 17 6.14 -4.96 -0.39
N ARG A 18 5.47 -6.09 -0.61
CA ARG A 18 4.80 -6.41 -1.88
C ARG A 18 3.69 -5.42 -2.20
N MET A 19 2.86 -5.06 -1.22
CA MET A 19 1.83 -4.04 -1.38
C MET A 19 2.42 -2.66 -1.71
N ALA A 20 3.53 -2.29 -1.07
CA ALA A 20 4.24 -1.04 -1.36
C ALA A 20 4.78 -1.00 -2.80
N ALA A 21 5.33 -2.11 -3.29
CA ALA A 21 5.79 -2.21 -4.67
C ALA A 21 4.63 -2.08 -5.67
N PHE A 22 3.50 -2.74 -5.40
CA PHE A 22 2.30 -2.64 -6.22
C PHE A 22 1.74 -1.21 -6.26
N GLN A 23 1.71 -0.52 -5.12
CA GLN A 23 1.25 0.87 -5.06
C GLN A 23 2.09 1.78 -5.96
N ARG A 24 3.43 1.71 -5.87
CA ARG A 24 4.33 2.51 -6.72
C ARG A 24 4.13 2.21 -8.21
N TYR A 25 3.86 0.96 -8.55
CA TYR A 25 3.55 0.58 -9.93
C TYR A 25 2.25 1.20 -10.43
N ALA A 26 1.19 1.17 -9.61
CA ALA A 26 -0.09 1.79 -9.95
C ALA A 26 0.03 3.32 -10.11
N GLU A 27 0.75 3.98 -9.19
CA GLU A 27 1.07 5.42 -9.26
C GLU A 27 1.77 5.78 -10.58
N ALA A 28 2.78 5.01 -10.97
CA ALA A 28 3.51 5.23 -12.22
C ALA A 28 2.61 5.08 -13.47
N MET A 29 1.72 4.09 -13.49
CA MET A 29 0.79 3.89 -14.61
C MET A 29 -0.21 5.03 -14.74
N ILE A 30 -0.79 5.51 -13.63
CA ILE A 30 -1.73 6.64 -13.65
C ILE A 30 -1.05 7.89 -14.20
N ALA A 31 0.15 8.21 -13.69
CA ALA A 31 0.94 9.35 -14.16
C ALA A 31 1.30 9.24 -15.66
N GLU A 32 1.58 8.03 -16.14
CA GLU A 32 1.85 7.81 -17.56
C GLU A 32 0.60 8.06 -18.43
N ILE A 33 -0.57 7.60 -17.99
CA ILE A 33 -1.84 7.85 -18.67
C ILE A 33 -2.09 9.37 -18.76
N ASP A 34 -1.92 10.10 -17.66
CA ASP A 34 -2.14 11.55 -17.63
C ASP A 34 -1.18 12.30 -18.56
N SER A 35 0.09 11.89 -18.59
CA SER A 35 1.08 12.45 -19.51
C SER A 35 0.68 12.24 -20.97
N ARG A 36 0.22 11.03 -21.31
CA ARG A 36 -0.23 10.69 -22.67
C ARG A 36 -1.45 11.50 -23.08
N VAL A 37 -2.43 11.61 -22.18
CA VAL A 37 -3.64 12.42 -22.39
C VAL A 37 -3.30 13.89 -22.59
N THR A 38 -2.44 14.46 -21.75
CA THR A 38 -2.01 15.86 -21.84
C THR A 38 -1.27 16.14 -23.14
N ARG A 39 -0.37 15.23 -23.55
CA ARG A 39 0.45 15.38 -24.76
C ARG A 39 -0.35 15.28 -26.06
N LEU A 40 -1.49 14.57 -26.07
CA LEU A 40 -2.32 14.42 -27.26
C LEU A 40 -2.99 15.72 -27.73
N HIS A 41 -2.96 16.79 -26.92
CA HIS A 41 -3.21 18.23 -27.22
C HIS A 41 -4.41 18.65 -28.09
N THR A 42 -5.20 17.70 -28.58
CA THR A 42 -6.48 17.94 -29.23
C THR A 42 -7.45 18.34 -28.11
N PRO A 43 -8.40 19.28 -28.30
CA PRO A 43 -9.43 19.54 -27.32
C PRO A 43 -10.30 18.29 -27.18
N TRP A 44 -9.82 17.34 -26.36
CA TRP A 44 -10.51 16.13 -26.01
C TRP A 44 -11.64 16.57 -25.09
N THR A 45 -12.80 16.74 -25.73
CA THR A 45 -14.03 17.23 -25.12
C THR A 45 -15.15 16.24 -25.42
N GLY A 46 -16.30 16.41 -24.79
CA GLY A 46 -17.44 15.50 -24.92
C GLY A 46 -17.38 14.33 -23.93
N ALA A 47 -18.29 13.36 -24.13
CA ALA A 47 -18.58 12.33 -23.14
C ALA A 47 -17.37 11.45 -22.77
N ALA A 48 -16.51 11.13 -23.74
CA ALA A 48 -15.31 10.32 -23.49
C ALA A 48 -14.30 11.04 -22.58
N ALA A 49 -14.12 12.35 -22.76
CA ALA A 49 -13.23 13.15 -21.92
C ALA A 49 -13.78 13.27 -20.49
N ALA A 50 -15.10 13.44 -20.34
CA ALA A 50 -15.75 13.47 -19.03
C ALA A 50 -15.62 12.13 -18.29
N ALA A 51 -15.86 11.01 -18.97
CA ALA A 51 -15.71 9.67 -18.40
C ALA A 51 -14.26 9.38 -17.97
N HIS A 52 -13.27 9.82 -18.76
CA HIS A 52 -11.87 9.72 -18.36
C HIS A 52 -11.56 10.58 -17.13
N ALA A 53 -12.02 11.83 -17.08
CA ALA A 53 -11.79 12.71 -15.93
C ALA A 53 -12.39 12.10 -14.64
N GLU A 54 -13.58 11.50 -14.73
CA GLU A 54 -14.21 10.80 -13.60
C GLU A 54 -13.40 9.56 -13.17
N ALA A 55 -12.98 8.73 -14.13
CA ALA A 55 -12.15 7.55 -13.86
C ALA A 55 -10.80 7.93 -13.23
N HIS A 56 -10.13 8.94 -13.78
CA HIS A 56 -8.88 9.48 -13.24
C HIS A 56 -9.07 9.96 -11.79
N GLN A 57 -10.11 10.74 -11.52
CA GLN A 57 -10.42 11.17 -10.15
C GLN A 57 -10.69 9.99 -9.20
N HIS A 58 -11.36 8.94 -9.68
CA HIS A 58 -11.57 7.73 -8.90
C HIS A 58 -10.26 7.03 -8.57
N TRP A 59 -9.34 6.92 -9.53
CA TRP A 59 -8.04 6.31 -9.33
C TRP A 59 -7.15 7.11 -8.38
N VAL A 60 -7.08 8.44 -8.52
CA VAL A 60 -6.32 9.30 -7.60
C VAL A 60 -6.83 9.17 -6.16
N ARG A 61 -8.15 9.11 -5.97
CA ARG A 61 -8.73 8.86 -4.64
C ARG A 61 -8.37 7.48 -4.10
N GLY A 62 -8.48 6.44 -4.94
CA GLY A 62 -8.11 5.06 -4.58
C GLY A 62 -6.64 4.92 -4.20
N GLU A 63 -5.75 5.56 -4.95
CA GLU A 63 -4.31 5.62 -4.69
C GLU A 63 -4.01 6.29 -3.34
N ALA A 64 -4.65 7.42 -3.05
CA ALA A 64 -4.52 8.09 -1.76
C ALA A 64 -4.99 7.20 -0.59
N MET A 65 -6.09 6.47 -0.77
CA MET A 65 -6.59 5.51 0.22
C MET A 65 -5.61 4.35 0.43
N MET A 66 -5.06 3.79 -0.65
CA MET A 66 -4.06 2.72 -0.58
C MET A 66 -2.81 3.17 0.18
N ARG A 67 -2.34 4.39 -0.08
CA ARG A 67 -1.18 4.98 0.59
C ARG A 67 -1.38 5.18 2.08
N ASP A 68 -2.53 5.70 2.51
CA ASP A 68 -2.85 5.81 3.95
C ASP A 68 -2.96 4.44 4.62
N ALA A 69 -3.64 3.49 3.97
CA ALA A 69 -3.77 2.13 4.49
C ALA A 69 -2.42 1.42 4.63
N LEU A 70 -1.54 1.56 3.63
CA LEU A 70 -0.21 0.97 3.64
C LEU A 70 0.68 1.59 4.72
N ALA A 71 0.64 2.92 4.90
CA ALA A 71 1.39 3.59 5.97
C ALA A 71 0.96 3.08 7.36
N ARG A 72 -0.34 2.83 7.55
CA ARG A 72 -0.86 2.22 8.79
C ARG A 72 -0.39 0.78 8.94
N LEU A 73 -0.40 -0.01 7.87
CA LEU A 73 0.08 -1.40 7.88
C LEU A 73 1.58 -1.49 8.17
N GLU A 74 2.41 -0.62 7.60
CA GLU A 74 3.84 -0.52 7.91
C GLU A 74 4.08 -0.26 9.39
N LYS A 75 3.34 0.71 9.97
CA LYS A 75 3.42 1.04 11.40
C LYS A 75 3.04 -0.14 12.29
N VAL A 76 1.96 -0.85 11.94
CA VAL A 76 1.52 -2.05 12.68
C VAL A 76 2.56 -3.16 12.56
N ALA A 77 3.09 -3.40 11.36
CA ALA A 77 4.09 -4.44 11.12
C ALA A 77 5.39 -4.18 11.89
N THR A 78 5.91 -2.95 11.87
CA THR A 78 7.11 -2.57 12.65
C THR A 78 6.87 -2.67 14.16
N THR A 79 5.71 -2.24 14.64
CA THR A 79 5.35 -2.35 16.06
C THR A 79 5.24 -3.81 16.50
N ALA A 80 4.56 -4.65 15.71
CA ALA A 80 4.44 -6.07 15.98
C ALA A 80 5.82 -6.75 16.00
N HIS A 81 6.66 -6.48 15.00
CA HIS A 81 8.01 -7.03 14.93
C HIS A 81 8.86 -6.64 16.14
N GLY A 82 8.83 -5.37 16.57
CA GLY A 82 9.54 -4.91 17.77
C GLY A 82 9.05 -5.56 19.06
N ASN A 83 7.73 -5.68 19.24
CA ASN A 83 7.15 -6.31 20.42
C ASN A 83 7.49 -7.80 20.51
N TYR A 84 7.43 -8.53 19.40
CA TYR A 84 7.74 -9.97 19.37
C TYR A 84 9.24 -10.25 19.58
N THR A 85 10.12 -9.49 18.92
CA THR A 85 11.58 -9.65 19.10
C THR A 85 12.03 -9.25 20.50
N GLY A 86 11.47 -8.16 21.06
CA GLY A 86 11.71 -7.74 22.43
C GLY A 86 11.29 -8.79 23.45
N ALA A 87 10.05 -9.30 23.36
CA ALA A 87 9.55 -10.34 24.26
C ALA A 87 10.38 -11.64 24.19
N MET A 88 10.84 -12.03 22.99
CA MET A 88 11.68 -13.20 22.81
C MET A 88 13.08 -13.00 23.42
N SER A 89 13.69 -11.82 23.23
CA SER A 89 14.99 -11.46 23.82
C SER A 89 14.93 -11.42 25.35
N THR A 90 13.90 -10.77 25.92
CA THR A 90 13.68 -10.73 27.37
C THR A 90 13.47 -12.13 27.94
N ASN A 91 12.65 -12.97 27.30
CA ASN A 91 12.50 -14.35 27.74
C ASN A 91 13.83 -15.08 27.69
N LEU A 92 14.57 -15.07 26.57
CA LEU A 92 15.87 -15.77 26.48
C LEU A 92 16.87 -15.30 27.55
N GLY A 93 16.90 -14.00 27.87
CA GLY A 93 17.74 -13.45 28.94
C GLY A 93 17.31 -13.81 30.37
N MET A 94 16.08 -14.28 30.59
CA MET A 94 15.63 -14.78 31.90
C MET A 94 16.09 -16.23 32.18
N TRP A 95 16.47 -16.98 31.14
CA TRP A 95 16.88 -18.39 31.24
C TRP A 95 18.38 -18.61 30.97
N SER A 96 19.15 -17.52 30.83
CA SER A 96 20.63 -17.51 30.82
C SER A 96 21.17 -17.11 32.18
#